data_AF-L9YSA9-F1
#
_entry.id   AF-L9YSA9-F1
#
_cell.length_a   1.000
_cell.length_b   1.000
_cell.length_c   1.000
_cell.angle_alpha   90.00
_cell.angle_beta   90.00
_cell.angle_gamma   90.00
#
_symmetry.space_group_name_H-M   'P 1'
#
loop_
_entity.id
_entity.type
_entity.pdbx_description
1 polymer ?
#
loop_
_entity_poly.entity_id
_entity_poly.type
_entity_poly.pdbx_seq_one_letter_code
_entity_poly.pdbx_strand_id
1 'polypeptide(L)'
;MSTALQQHMRTAENVVQAAVGPPYEDATWETLQSEVEGFFDGANTDLSVDLLFSEKVVTVLPDRFPHLIENQSADITVRTIPEIALSFDIVDNVETTIDVLHPVSGNDRVGVIGINDSQVVSEFEQYFQQLWTNAVPLLE
;
A
#
# COMPACT_ATOMS: atom_id res chain seq x y z
N MET A 1 1.20 -17.87 5.56
CA MET A 1 -0.01 -17.34 6.23
C MET A 1 -0.58 -16.31 5.30
N SER A 2 -1.90 -16.32 5.03
CA SER A 2 -2.51 -15.25 4.25
C SER A 2 -2.46 -13.98 5.08
N THR A 3 -1.89 -12.90 4.55
CA THR A 3 -1.79 -11.62 5.26
C THR A 3 -3.18 -10.98 5.36
N ALA A 4 -3.40 -10.10 6.33
CA ALA A 4 -4.65 -9.32 6.39
C ALA A 4 -4.87 -8.57 5.07
N LEU A 5 -3.79 -8.03 4.49
CA LEU A 5 -3.75 -7.40 3.16
C LEU A 5 -4.38 -8.28 2.05
N GLN A 6 -4.06 -9.58 2.02
CA GLN A 6 -4.65 -10.53 1.05
C GLN A 6 -6.16 -10.71 1.21
N GLN A 7 -6.71 -10.62 2.42
CA GLN A 7 -8.15 -10.76 2.63
C GLN A 7 -8.90 -9.51 2.18
N HIS A 8 -8.29 -8.33 2.35
CA HIS A 8 -8.92 -7.04 2.03
C HIS A 8 -8.94 -6.79 0.53
N MET A 9 -7.90 -7.20 -0.18
CA MET A 9 -7.88 -7.11 -1.65
C MET A 9 -8.97 -7.96 -2.30
N ARG A 10 -9.35 -9.10 -1.69
CA ARG A 10 -10.43 -9.94 -2.21
C ARG A 10 -11.81 -9.32 -2.08
N THR A 11 -12.00 -8.38 -1.16
CA THR A 11 -13.26 -7.65 -0.99
C THR A 11 -13.30 -6.37 -1.82
N ALA A 12 -12.19 -5.98 -2.46
CA ALA A 12 -12.12 -4.79 -3.29
C ALA A 12 -12.91 -4.97 -4.60
N GLU A 13 -13.84 -4.06 -4.84
CA GLU A 13 -14.70 -4.03 -6.01
C GLU A 13 -14.33 -2.92 -6.99
N ASN A 14 -13.85 -1.76 -6.52
CA ASN A 14 -13.68 -0.56 -7.35
C ASN A 14 -12.29 0.07 -7.22
N VAL A 15 -11.88 0.44 -6.01
CA VAL A 15 -10.66 1.23 -5.80
C VAL A 15 -9.89 0.78 -4.56
N VAL A 16 -8.56 0.78 -4.70
CA VAL A 16 -7.65 0.59 -3.58
C VAL A 16 -6.62 1.70 -3.57
N GLN A 17 -6.40 2.28 -2.39
CA GLN A 17 -5.40 3.32 -2.17
C GLN A 17 -4.44 2.82 -1.11
N ALA A 18 -3.15 2.77 -1.39
CA ALA A 18 -2.16 2.28 -0.44
C ALA A 18 -0.98 3.24 -0.30
N ALA A 19 -0.64 3.56 0.94
CA ALA A 19 0.55 4.33 1.30
C ALA A 19 1.57 3.38 1.96
N VAL A 20 2.78 3.37 1.43
CA VAL A 20 3.85 2.44 1.82
C VAL A 20 5.07 3.22 2.28
N GLY A 21 5.25 3.24 3.60
CA GLY A 21 6.38 3.83 4.32
C GLY A 21 6.97 2.81 5.31
N PRO A 22 7.11 3.13 6.60
CA PRO A 22 7.53 2.17 7.62
C PRO A 22 6.55 0.98 7.73
N PRO A 23 7.02 -0.25 7.94
CA PRO A 23 8.42 -0.63 8.18
C PRO A 23 9.24 -0.84 6.91
N TYR A 24 8.61 -0.76 5.74
CA TYR A 24 9.20 -1.17 4.46
C TYR A 24 10.39 -0.33 4.03
N GLU A 25 10.52 0.88 4.59
CA GLU A 25 11.70 1.74 4.44
C GLU A 25 13.01 1.09 4.90
N ASP A 26 12.94 0.21 5.89
CA ASP A 26 14.09 -0.50 6.46
C ASP A 26 14.04 -2.01 6.21
N ALA A 27 13.02 -2.48 5.48
CA ALA A 27 12.85 -3.88 5.13
C ALA A 27 13.66 -4.26 3.88
N THR A 28 13.82 -5.56 3.64
CA THR A 28 14.37 -6.03 2.36
C THR A 28 13.29 -6.08 1.29
N TRP A 29 13.70 -6.10 0.02
CA TRP A 29 12.76 -6.29 -1.08
C TRP A 29 11.95 -7.57 -0.91
N GLU A 30 12.53 -8.67 -0.41
CA GLU A 30 11.81 -9.94 -0.24
C GLU A 30 10.63 -9.82 0.73
N THR A 31 10.78 -9.01 1.79
CA THR A 31 9.70 -8.69 2.72
C THR A 31 8.60 -7.89 2.03
N LEU A 32 8.97 -6.80 1.34
CA LEU A 32 8.00 -5.97 0.60
C LEU A 32 7.33 -6.75 -0.55
N GLN A 33 8.08 -7.59 -1.26
CA GLN A 33 7.59 -8.42 -2.36
C GLN A 33 6.47 -9.34 -1.89
N SER A 34 6.62 -9.96 -0.72
CA SER A 34 5.58 -10.84 -0.17
C SER A 34 4.27 -10.10 0.07
N GLU A 35 4.34 -8.82 0.46
CA GLU A 35 3.16 -7.97 0.63
C GLU A 35 2.58 -7.53 -0.71
N VAL A 36 3.43 -7.13 -1.67
CA VAL A 36 3.02 -6.74 -3.03
C VAL A 36 2.35 -7.91 -3.77
N GLU A 37 2.91 -9.11 -3.68
CA GLU A 37 2.32 -10.33 -4.25
C GLU A 37 0.98 -10.64 -3.58
N GLY A 38 0.93 -10.56 -2.25
CA GLY A 38 -0.32 -10.73 -1.52
C GLY A 38 -1.39 -9.69 -1.87
N PHE A 39 -0.97 -8.47 -2.14
CA PHE A 39 -1.85 -7.39 -2.56
C PHE A 39 -2.48 -7.71 -3.93
N PHE A 40 -1.68 -8.08 -4.92
CA PHE A 40 -2.19 -8.34 -6.28
C PHE A 40 -2.89 -9.69 -6.46
N ASP A 41 -2.56 -10.72 -5.68
CA ASP A 41 -3.26 -12.02 -5.71
C ASP A 41 -4.77 -11.91 -5.41
N GLY A 42 -5.21 -10.83 -4.77
CA GLY A 42 -6.62 -10.55 -4.50
C GLY A 42 -7.31 -9.62 -5.50
N ALA A 43 -6.56 -8.95 -6.39
CA ALA A 43 -7.08 -7.88 -7.23
C ALA A 43 -7.89 -8.41 -8.43
N ASN A 44 -9.08 -7.86 -8.63
CA ASN A 44 -9.90 -8.09 -9.82
C ASN A 44 -9.41 -7.25 -11.01
N THR A 45 -9.75 -7.65 -12.24
CA THR A 45 -9.30 -6.98 -13.49
C THR A 45 -9.82 -5.55 -13.66
N ASP A 46 -10.90 -5.18 -12.97
CA ASP A 46 -11.54 -3.87 -13.12
C ASP A 46 -11.17 -2.90 -11.96
N LEU A 47 -10.19 -3.29 -11.14
CA LEU A 47 -9.77 -2.53 -9.97
C LEU A 47 -8.83 -1.38 -10.36
N SER A 48 -9.07 -0.19 -9.81
CA SER A 48 -8.12 0.92 -9.83
C SER A 48 -7.27 0.91 -8.57
N VAL A 49 -5.96 1.04 -8.70
CA VAL A 49 -5.02 0.98 -7.59
C VAL A 49 -4.10 2.21 -7.60
N ASP A 50 -4.16 3.00 -6.53
CA ASP A 50 -3.26 4.11 -6.29
C ASP A 50 -2.20 3.71 -5.25
N LEU A 51 -0.96 3.50 -5.69
CA LEU A 51 0.18 3.18 -4.82
C LEU A 51 1.04 4.41 -4.57
N LEU A 52 1.23 4.75 -3.31
CA LEU A 52 2.09 5.83 -2.88
C LEU A 52 3.25 5.28 -2.04
N PHE A 53 4.49 5.52 -2.49
CA PHE A 53 5.69 5.12 -1.77
C PHE A 53 6.39 6.31 -1.12
N SER A 54 7.02 6.10 0.04
CA SER A 54 8.02 7.06 0.50
C SER A 54 9.29 6.94 -0.33
N GLU A 55 10.04 8.03 -0.49
CA GLU A 55 11.32 8.01 -1.23
C GLU A 55 12.27 6.93 -0.72
N LYS A 56 12.26 6.67 0.59
CA LYS A 56 13.10 5.63 1.20
C LYS A 56 12.66 4.23 0.79
N VAL A 57 11.35 3.95 0.70
CA VAL A 57 10.86 2.67 0.15
C VAL A 57 11.25 2.49 -1.32
N VAL A 58 11.24 3.56 -2.13
CA VAL A 58 11.67 3.48 -3.53
C VAL A 58 13.10 2.93 -3.67
N THR A 59 13.99 3.21 -2.72
CA THR A 59 15.36 2.65 -2.73
C THR A 59 15.45 1.14 -2.50
N VAL A 60 14.37 0.53 -2.01
CA VAL A 60 14.24 -0.92 -1.78
C VAL A 60 13.62 -1.62 -2.98
N LEU A 61 12.93 -0.89 -3.86
CA LEU A 61 12.29 -1.47 -5.05
C LEU A 61 13.35 -1.97 -6.06
N PRO A 62 13.18 -3.15 -6.66
CA PRO A 62 14.11 -3.68 -7.63
C PRO A 62 13.88 -3.02 -8.99
N ASP A 63 14.91 -3.04 -9.86
CA ASP A 63 14.81 -2.51 -11.24
C ASP A 63 13.66 -3.12 -12.06
N ARG A 64 13.22 -4.34 -11.71
CA ARG A 64 12.09 -5.02 -12.36
C ARG A 64 10.71 -4.55 -11.88
N PHE A 65 10.64 -3.69 -10.87
CA PHE A 65 9.37 -3.24 -10.28
C PHE A 65 8.41 -2.61 -11.29
N PRO A 66 8.83 -1.72 -12.21
CA PRO A 66 7.95 -1.20 -13.26
C PRO A 66 7.28 -2.32 -14.07
N HIS A 67 8.05 -3.33 -14.47
CA HIS A 67 7.50 -4.49 -15.18
C HIS A 67 6.57 -5.35 -14.31
N LEU A 68 6.78 -5.41 -12.99
CA LEU A 68 5.85 -6.11 -12.10
C LEU A 68 4.48 -5.44 -12.06
N ILE A 69 4.44 -4.10 -12.17
CA ILE A 69 3.23 -3.30 -12.22
C ILE A 69 2.55 -3.40 -13.59
N GLU A 70 3.31 -3.24 -14.69
CA GLU A 70 2.80 -3.34 -16.07
C GLU A 70 2.15 -4.69 -16.39
N ASN A 71 2.57 -5.76 -15.72
CA ASN A 71 2.04 -7.12 -15.93
C ASN A 71 0.78 -7.42 -15.10
N GLN A 72 0.32 -6.48 -14.25
CA GLN A 72 -0.92 -6.65 -13.52
C GLN A 72 -2.13 -6.33 -14.39
N SER A 73 -3.26 -6.96 -14.07
CA SER A 73 -4.52 -6.71 -14.78
C SER A 73 -5.24 -5.42 -14.32
N ALA A 74 -4.90 -4.91 -13.13
CA ALA A 74 -5.51 -3.72 -12.54
C ALA A 74 -4.93 -2.43 -13.16
N ASP A 75 -5.70 -1.34 -13.10
CA ASP A 75 -5.22 -0.01 -13.48
C ASP A 75 -4.43 0.61 -12.33
N ILE A 76 -3.11 0.48 -12.37
CA ILE A 76 -2.21 0.86 -11.27
C ILE A 76 -1.51 2.18 -11.57
N THR A 77 -1.75 3.18 -10.72
CA THR A 77 -0.96 4.41 -10.69
C THR A 77 0.02 4.37 -9.53
N VAL A 78 1.29 4.69 -9.80
CA VAL A 78 2.34 4.70 -8.77
C VAL A 78 2.95 6.08 -8.62
N ARG A 79 2.99 6.58 -7.39
CA ARG A 79 3.60 7.87 -7.03
C ARG A 79 4.58 7.72 -5.87
N THR A 80 5.42 8.74 -5.71
CA THR A 80 6.36 8.85 -4.59
C THR A 80 6.27 10.22 -3.92
N ILE A 81 6.54 10.25 -2.62
CA ILE A 81 6.57 11.45 -1.76
C ILE A 81 7.75 11.33 -0.76
N PRO A 82 8.33 12.45 -0.26
CA PRO A 82 9.50 12.36 0.62
C PRO A 82 9.35 11.47 1.85
N GLU A 83 8.19 11.52 2.52
CA GLU A 83 7.97 10.79 3.77
C GLU A 83 6.51 10.33 3.91
N ILE A 84 6.33 9.15 4.48
CA ILE A 84 5.04 8.59 4.87
C ILE A 84 5.14 8.16 6.33
N ALA A 85 4.31 8.73 7.21
CA ALA A 85 4.42 8.48 8.65
C ALA A 85 4.03 7.06 9.08
N LEU A 86 3.11 6.42 8.35
CA LEU A 86 2.59 5.09 8.64
C LEU A 86 2.11 4.44 7.34
N SER A 87 2.30 3.12 7.21
CA SER A 87 1.76 2.38 6.08
C SER A 87 0.30 1.99 6.33
N PHE A 88 -0.53 2.19 5.32
CA PHE A 88 -1.95 1.90 5.38
C PHE A 88 -2.53 1.67 3.98
N ASP A 89 -3.68 1.02 3.93
CA ASP A 89 -4.50 0.92 2.72
C ASP A 89 -5.96 1.26 2.99
N ILE A 90 -6.68 1.65 1.94
CA ILE A 90 -8.10 1.93 1.95
C ILE A 90 -8.71 1.13 0.79
N VAL A 91 -9.77 0.39 1.07
CA VAL A 91 -10.51 -0.40 0.11
C VAL A 91 -11.91 0.16 -0.03
N ASP A 92 -12.28 0.53 -1.26
CA ASP A 92 -13.60 1.04 -1.66
C ASP A 92 -14.17 2.17 -0.79
N ASN A 93 -13.32 2.89 -0.06
CA ASN A 93 -13.71 3.86 0.95
C ASN A 93 -14.65 3.30 2.04
N VAL A 94 -14.59 1.99 2.31
CA VAL A 94 -15.39 1.32 3.35
C VAL A 94 -14.55 0.68 4.46
N GLU A 95 -13.28 0.39 4.15
CA GLU A 95 -12.35 -0.28 5.06
C GLU A 95 -10.97 0.34 4.93
N THR A 96 -10.26 0.48 6.03
CA THR A 96 -8.83 0.84 6.04
C THR A 96 -8.04 -0.12 6.91
N THR A 97 -6.81 -0.41 6.52
CA THR A 97 -5.86 -1.12 7.37
C THR A 97 -4.64 -0.30 7.68
N ILE A 98 -4.08 -0.50 8.87
CA ILE A 98 -2.89 0.20 9.35
C ILE A 98 -1.87 -0.83 9.79
N ASP A 99 -0.64 -0.69 9.29
CA ASP A 99 0.49 -1.50 9.73
C ASP A 99 0.98 -1.07 11.11
N VAL A 100 1.02 -2.03 12.03
CA VAL A 100 1.53 -1.81 13.38
C VAL A 100 2.99 -2.24 13.44
N LEU A 101 3.89 -1.27 13.52
CA LEU A 101 5.33 -1.51 13.61
C LEU A 101 5.70 -2.38 14.80
N HIS A 102 6.71 -3.23 14.62
CA HIS A 102 7.25 -4.02 15.72
C HIS A 102 8.00 -3.10 16.71
N PRO A 103 7.70 -3.14 18.02
CA PRO A 103 8.21 -2.16 18.99
C PRO A 103 9.73 -2.20 19.20
N VAL A 104 10.39 -3.25 18.70
CA VAL A 104 11.84 -3.47 18.82
C VAL A 104 12.55 -3.55 17.46
N SER A 105 11.82 -3.82 16.37
CA SER A 105 12.41 -4.09 15.06
C SER A 105 11.78 -3.15 14.04
N GLY A 106 12.49 -2.08 13.66
CA GLY A 106 11.93 -1.05 12.76
C GLY A 106 11.67 -1.52 11.33
N ASN A 107 12.21 -2.68 10.95
CA ASN A 107 12.08 -3.30 9.64
C ASN A 107 10.97 -4.36 9.56
N ASP A 108 10.13 -4.47 10.60
CA ASP A 108 9.06 -5.46 10.66
C ASP A 108 7.79 -4.86 11.30
N ARG A 109 6.65 -5.52 11.08
CA ARG A 109 5.37 -5.20 11.71
C ARG A 109 4.95 -6.34 12.63
N VAL A 110 4.38 -6.00 13.78
CA VAL A 110 3.82 -6.99 14.72
C VAL A 110 2.39 -7.41 14.32
N GLY A 111 1.72 -6.61 13.49
CA GLY A 111 0.38 -6.92 13.01
C GLY A 111 -0.22 -5.80 12.17
N VAL A 112 -1.51 -5.94 11.90
CA VAL A 112 -2.33 -5.03 11.11
C VAL A 112 -3.62 -4.75 11.87
N ILE A 113 -4.10 -3.51 11.84
CA ILE A 113 -5.40 -3.12 12.40
C ILE A 113 -6.33 -2.81 11.23
N GLY A 114 -7.41 -3.59 11.07
CA GLY A 114 -8.50 -3.29 10.14
C GLY A 114 -9.61 -2.48 10.81
N ILE A 115 -10.11 -1.46 10.12
CA ILE A 115 -11.12 -0.51 10.62
C ILE A 115 -12.18 -0.29 9.55
N ASN A 116 -13.44 -0.56 9.92
CA ASN A 116 -14.63 -0.36 9.07
C ASN A 116 -15.55 0.75 9.61
N ASP A 117 -15.02 1.58 10.50
CA ASP A 117 -15.72 2.79 10.96
C ASP A 117 -15.63 3.86 9.89
N SER A 118 -16.77 4.26 9.33
CA SER A 118 -16.83 5.19 8.20
C SER A 118 -16.17 6.55 8.48
N GLN A 119 -16.17 7.02 9.73
CA GLN A 119 -15.54 8.30 10.07
C GLN A 119 -14.02 8.15 10.01
N VAL A 120 -13.48 7.07 10.58
CA VAL A 120 -12.04 6.79 10.52
C VAL A 120 -11.59 6.57 9.07
N VAL A 121 -12.33 5.78 8.29
CA VAL A 121 -12.01 5.54 6.87
C VAL A 121 -11.98 6.86 6.09
N SER A 122 -12.94 7.76 6.33
CA SER A 122 -12.98 9.08 5.68
C SER A 122 -11.78 9.96 6.06
N GLU A 123 -11.33 9.91 7.32
CA GLU A 123 -10.12 10.64 7.76
C GLU A 123 -8.86 10.13 7.05
N PHE A 124 -8.74 8.81 6.90
CA PHE A 124 -7.64 8.19 6.17
C PHE A 124 -7.68 8.49 4.66
N GLU A 125 -8.86 8.49 4.04
CA GLU A 125 -9.02 8.89 2.64
C GLU A 125 -8.57 10.34 2.43
N GLN A 126 -9.04 11.27 3.27
CA GLN A 126 -8.63 12.68 3.19
C GLN A 126 -7.12 12.83 3.36
N TYR A 127 -6.53 12.08 4.29
CA TYR A 127 -5.09 12.07 4.51
C TYR A 127 -4.34 11.52 3.29
N PHE A 128 -4.78 10.40 2.72
CA PHE A 128 -4.22 9.84 1.48
C PHE A 128 -4.28 10.86 0.34
N GLN A 129 -5.44 11.49 0.11
CA GLN A 129 -5.60 12.49 -0.95
C GLN A 129 -4.67 13.69 -0.78
N GLN A 130 -4.43 14.11 0.46
CA GLN A 130 -3.44 15.16 0.76
C GLN A 130 -2.03 14.72 0.35
N LEU A 131 -1.62 13.50 0.70
CA LEU A 131 -0.31 12.98 0.31
C LEU A 131 -0.22 12.83 -1.22
N TRP A 132 -1.24 12.21 -1.83
CA TRP A 132 -1.32 11.93 -3.27
C TRP A 132 -1.21 13.17 -4.15
N THR A 133 -1.88 14.25 -3.74
CA THR A 133 -1.86 15.54 -4.45
C THR A 133 -0.46 16.16 -4.47
N ASN A 134 0.33 15.95 -3.42
CA ASN A 134 1.69 16.48 -3.29
C ASN A 134 2.76 15.52 -3.83
N ALA A 135 2.38 14.29 -4.18
CA ALA A 135 3.27 13.27 -4.69
C ALA A 135 3.56 13.44 -6.18
N VAL A 136 4.71 12.92 -6.62
CA VAL A 136 5.12 12.90 -8.03
C VAL A 136 4.97 11.50 -8.62
N PRO A 137 4.65 11.35 -9.92
CA PRO A 137 4.65 10.05 -10.59
C PRO A 137 6.01 9.35 -10.45
N LEU A 138 5.98 8.06 -10.11
CA LEU A 138 7.18 7.22 -10.01
C LEU A 138 7.47 6.48 -11.33
N LEU A 139 6.41 6.13 -12.05
CA LEU A 139 6.46 5.50 -13.36
C LEU A 139 6.02 6.51 -14.42
N GLU A 140 6.63 6.47 -15.60
CA GLU A 140 6.29 7.32 -16.76
C GLU A 140 5.13 6.75 -17.58
#